data_AF-A0A435GFS6-F1
#
_entry.id   AF-A0A435GFS6-F1
#
_cell.length_a   1.000
_cell.length_b   1.000
_cell.length_c   1.000
_cell.angle_alpha   90.00
_cell.angle_beta   90.00
_cell.angle_gamma   90.00
#
_symmetry.space_group_name_H-M   'P 1'
#
loop_
_entity.id
_entity.type
_entity.pdbx_description
1 polymer ?
#
loop_
_entity_poly.entity_id
_entity_poly.type
_entity_poly.pdbx_seq_one_letter_code
_entity_poly.pdbx_strand_id
1 'polypeptide(L)' 'IGLHVARLVGLDQNTGRIDLDAIDVLDGTPVIDIKPYFASTDAIPEATIEGRDEPGGRR' A
#
# COMPACT_ATOMS: atom_id res chain seq x y z
N ILE A 1 6.82 -3.48 -11.14
CA ILE A 1 5.41 -3.51 -10.68
C ILE A 1 5.39 -2.78 -9.35
N GLY A 2 4.61 -1.71 -9.22
CA GLY A 2 4.41 -1.01 -7.95
C GLY A 2 3.37 -1.74 -7.09
N LEU A 3 3.49 -1.62 -5.76
CA LEU A 3 2.53 -2.16 -4.80
C LEU A 3 2.21 -1.08 -3.77
N HIS A 4 0.93 -0.83 -3.54
CA HIS A 4 0.46 0.09 -2.52
C HIS A 4 -0.53 -0.64 -1.63
N VAL A 5 -0.40 -0.49 -0.31
CA VAL A 5 -1.46 -0.81 0.64
C VAL A 5 -2.22 0.49 0.87
N ALA A 6 -3.46 0.55 0.40
CA ALA A 6 -4.28 1.75 0.45
C ALA A 6 -5.62 1.47 1.12
N ARG A 7 -6.17 2.48 1.79
CA ARG A 7 -7.48 2.39 2.41
C ARG A 7 -8.56 2.64 1.36
N LEU A 8 -9.51 1.71 1.26
CA LEU A 8 -10.74 1.90 0.51
C LEU A 8 -11.60 2.96 1.20
N VAL A 9 -11.91 4.05 0.50
CA VAL A 9 -12.75 5.14 1.05
C VAL A 9 -14.10 5.25 0.36
N GLY A 10 -14.26 4.68 -0.82
CA GLY A 10 -15.52 4.63 -1.56
C GLY A 10 -15.55 3.50 -2.57
N LEU A 11 -16.74 2.94 -2.80
CA LEU A 11 -16.99 1.93 -3.82
C LEU A 11 -18.32 2.22 -4.50
N ASP A 12 -18.26 2.48 -5.80
CA ASP A 12 -19.43 2.52 -6.66
C ASP A 12 -19.44 1.29 -7.58
N GLN A 13 -20.28 0.32 -7.24
CA GLN A 13 -20.39 -0.93 -7.99
C GLN A 13 -21.06 -0.76 -9.35
N ASN A 14 -21.89 0.28 -9.53
CA ASN A 14 -22.58 0.50 -10.80
C ASN A 14 -21.60 0.98 -11.88
N THR A 15 -20.61 1.79 -11.49
CA THR A 15 -19.57 2.29 -12.39
C THR A 15 -18.27 1.49 -12.35
N GLY A 16 -18.13 0.58 -11.37
CA GLY A 16 -16.89 -0.14 -11.11
C GLY A 16 -15.78 0.76 -10.54
N ARG A 17 -16.14 1.92 -9.97
CA ARG A 17 -15.19 2.90 -9.44
C ARG A 17 -14.83 2.58 -7.99
N ILE A 18 -13.53 2.63 -7.72
CA ILE A 18 -12.94 2.48 -6.38
C ILE A 18 -12.24 3.79 -6.06
N ASP A 19 -12.63 4.41 -4.94
CA ASP A 19 -11.93 5.58 -4.42
C ASP A 19 -11.01 5.12 -3.28
N LEU A 20 -9.73 5.44 -3.42
CA LEU A 20 -8.68 5.14 -2.45
C LEU A 20 -8.27 6.41 -1.72
N ASP A 21 -7.78 6.26 -0.49
CA ASP A 21 -6.99 7.31 0.15
C ASP A 21 -5.71 7.59 -0.66
N ALA A 22 -5.02 8.69 -0.37
CA ALA A 22 -3.91 9.17 -1.19
C ALA A 22 -2.82 8.09 -1.41
N ILE A 23 -2.45 7.88 -2.69
CA ILE A 23 -1.35 7.03 -3.15
C ILE A 23 -0.45 7.84 -4.10
N ASP A 24 0.79 7.40 -4.26
CA ASP A 24 1.85 8.06 -5.02
C ASP A 24 2.00 7.50 -6.44
N VAL A 25 0.90 7.48 -7.19
CA VAL A 25 0.88 7.11 -8.61
C VAL A 25 0.39 8.26 -9.49
N LEU A 26 0.80 8.25 -10.75
CA LEU A 26 0.34 9.25 -11.73
C LEU A 26 -1.03 8.84 -12.30
N ASP A 27 -1.81 9.83 -12.74
CA ASP A 27 -3.05 9.59 -13.47
C ASP A 27 -2.82 8.72 -14.71
N GLY A 28 -3.71 7.75 -14.91
CA GLY A 28 -3.61 6.79 -16.02
C GLY A 28 -2.58 5.67 -15.80
N THR A 29 -1.94 5.57 -14.62
CA THR A 29 -1.10 4.42 -14.29
C THR A 29 -1.93 3.14 -14.36
N PRO A 30 -1.56 2.14 -15.20
CA PRO A 30 -2.36 0.92 -15.36
C PRO A 30 -2.42 0.08 -14.09
N VAL A 31 -3.62 -0.36 -13.71
CA VAL A 31 -3.84 -1.32 -12.63
C VAL A 31 -3.69 -2.74 -13.16
N ILE A 32 -2.90 -3.55 -12.45
CA ILE A 32 -2.63 -4.94 -12.84
C ILE A 32 -3.44 -5.92 -12.00
N ASP A 33 -3.63 -5.64 -10.71
CA ASP A 33 -4.30 -6.51 -9.75
C ASP A 33 -4.82 -5.72 -8.54
N ILE A 34 -5.86 -6.23 -7.89
CA ILE A 34 -6.44 -5.69 -6.66
C ILE A 34 -6.74 -6.86 -5.72
N LYS A 35 -6.28 -6.75 -4.47
CA LYS A 35 -6.52 -7.76 -3.42
C LYS A 35 -6.94 -7.11 -2.11
N PRO A 36 -7.80 -7.76 -1.31
CA PRO A 36 -8.05 -7.32 0.06
C PRO A 36 -6.77 -7.43 0.89
N TYR A 37 -6.55 -6.45 1.77
CA TYR A 37 -5.50 -6.50 2.77
C TYR A 37 -5.98 -7.27 4.00
N PHE A 38 -5.23 -8.29 4.40
CA PHE A 38 -5.45 -9.04 5.64
C PHE A 38 -4.26 -8.88 6.56
N ALA A 39 -4.43 -8.15 7.67
CA ALA A 39 -3.34 -7.89 8.61
C ALA A 39 -2.67 -9.16 9.15
N SER A 40 -3.39 -10.28 9.24
CA SER A 40 -2.84 -11.58 9.66
C SER A 40 -1.80 -12.17 8.73
N THR A 41 -1.78 -11.78 7.45
CA THR A 41 -0.86 -12.31 6.43
C THR A 41 0.04 -11.25 5.82
N ASP A 42 -0.46 -10.02 5.72
CA ASP A 42 0.20 -8.97 4.94
C ASP A 42 0.98 -7.98 5.83
N ALA A 43 0.67 -7.92 7.14
CA ALA A 43 1.40 -7.07 8.06
C ALA A 43 2.69 -7.74 8.52
N ILE A 44 3.80 -6.99 8.49
CA ILE A 44 5.05 -7.35 9.16
C ILE A 44 5.45 -6.18 10.07
N PRO A 45 4.79 -6.01 11.24
CA PRO A 45 5.00 -4.86 12.13
C PRO A 45 6.44 -4.68 12.60
N GLU A 46 7.20 -5.77 12.67
CA GLU A 46 8.59 -5.87 13.08
C GLU A 46 9.59 -5.64 11.95
N ALA A 47 9.15 -5.31 10.74
CA ALA A 47 10.05 -5.02 9.63
C ALA A 47 10.97 -3.82 9.98
N THR A 48 12.28 -4.03 9.85
CA THR A 48 13.32 -3.02 10.11
C THR A 48 14.24 -2.84 8.91
N ILE A 49 14.89 -1.68 8.83
CA ILE A 49 15.97 -1.42 7.88
C ILE A 49 17.31 -1.67 8.57
N GLU A 50 18.05 -2.66 8.08
CA GLU A 50 19.40 -2.94 8.59
C GLU A 50 20.29 -1.68 8.57
N GLY A 51 21.01 -1.45 9.66
CA GLY A 51 21.89 -0.30 9.84
C GLY A 51 21.21 1.05 10.07
N ARG A 52 19.90 1.21 9.79
CA ARG A 52 19.15 2.43 10.11
C ARG A 52 18.51 2.37 11.48
N ASP A 53 17.95 1.21 11.82
CA ASP A 53 17.18 1.02 13.05
C ASP A 53 18.01 0.36 14.16
N GLU A 54 19.30 0.13 13.92
CA GLU A 54 20.26 -0.35 14.92
C GLU A 54 20.79 0.78 15.82
N PRO A 55 21.10 0.49 17.11
CA PRO A 55 21.76 1.44 17.98
C PRO A 55 23.16 1.80 17.45
N GLY A 56 23.29 2.98 16.82
CA GLY A 56 24.54 3.48 16.24
C GLY A 56 24.51 3.71 14.72
N GLY A 57 23.38 3.46 14.06
CA GLY A 57 23.18 3.75 12.64
C GLY A 57 23.47 5.22 12.29
N ARG A 58 24.38 5.47 11.34
CA ARG A 58 24.59 6.81 10.80
C ARG A 58 23.37 7.15 9.93
N ARG A 59 22.61 8.17 10.36
CA ARG A 59 21.53 8.76 9.56
C ARG A 59 22.06 9.36 8.26
#